data_AF-A0A8J7MIP8-F1
#
_entry.id   AF-A0A8J7MIP8-F1
#
_cell.length_a   1.000
_cell.length_b   1.000
_cell.length_c   1.000
_cell.angle_alpha   90.00
_cell.angle_beta   90.00
_cell.angle_gamma   90.00
#
_symmetry.space_group_name_H-M   'P 1'
#
loop_
_entity.id
_entity.type
_entity.pdbx_description
1 polymer ?
#
loop_
_entity_poly.entity_id
_entity_poly.type
_entity_poly.pdbx_seq_one_letter_code
_entity_poly.pdbx_strand_id
1 'polypeptide(L)' 'LDEPNKGLFVPPGYWRKMCFSHNAVLLCMASLVYDEKDYIRNYEDFKALKK' A
#
# COMPACT_ATOMS: atom_id res chain seq x y z
N LEU A 1 -1.37 13.23 -1.22
CA LEU A 1 -1.94 13.15 -2.57
C LEU A 1 -3.25 13.91 -2.52
N ASP A 2 -3.31 15.05 -3.18
CA ASP A 2 -4.34 16.07 -3.10
C ASP A 2 -4.91 16.44 -4.48
N GLU A 3 -4.28 15.94 -5.56
CA GLU A 3 -4.74 16.08 -6.93
C GLU A 3 -5.08 14.71 -7.56
N PRO A 4 -6.21 14.57 -8.27
CA PRO A 4 -6.69 13.28 -8.79
C PRO A 4 -5.90 12.74 -9.98
N ASN A 5 -5.13 13.58 -10.68
CA ASN A 5 -4.29 13.21 -11.83
C ASN A 5 -2.87 12.80 -11.40
N LYS A 6 -2.54 12.86 -10.12
CA LYS A 6 -1.27 12.36 -9.58
C LYS A 6 -1.49 10.96 -9.02
N GLY A 7 -0.67 10.00 -9.46
CA GLY A 7 -0.64 8.65 -8.90
C GLY A 7 0.63 8.44 -8.08
N LEU A 8 0.56 7.60 -7.05
CA LEU A 8 1.73 7.11 -6.34
C LEU A 8 1.99 5.65 -6.73
N PHE A 9 3.08 5.42 -7.45
CA PHE A 9 3.55 4.06 -7.68
C PHE A 9 4.28 3.54 -6.44
N VAL A 10 3.90 2.36 -5.96
CA VAL A 10 4.55 1.72 -4.81
C VAL A 10 4.97 0.31 -5.20
N PRO A 11 6.28 0.05 -5.34
CA PRO A 11 6.78 -1.28 -5.67
C PRO A 11 6.64 -2.26 -4.49
N PRO A 12 6.88 -3.56 -4.72
CA PRO A 12 6.90 -4.57 -3.66
C PRO A 12 7.91 -4.23 -2.55
N GLY A 13 7.64 -4.67 -1.31
CA GLY A 13 8.55 -4.47 -0.18
C GLY A 13 8.47 -3.10 0.50
N TYR A 14 7.41 -2.32 0.25
CA TYR A 14 7.17 -1.05 0.93
C TYR A 14 5.99 -1.15 1.91
N TRP A 15 6.29 -0.96 3.20
CA TRP A 15 5.27 -0.81 4.24
C TRP A 15 4.58 0.55 4.13
N ARG A 16 3.25 0.58 4.28
CA ARG A 16 2.47 1.83 4.16
C ARG A 16 1.31 1.88 5.14
N LYS A 17 0.97 3.11 5.55
CA LYS A 17 -0.27 3.45 6.26
C LYS A 17 -0.98 4.54 5.46
N MET A 18 -2.29 4.41 5.30
CA MET A 18 -3.12 5.40 4.59
C MET A 18 -3.91 6.20 5.62
N CYS A 19 -3.91 7.52 5.47
CA CYS A 19 -4.69 8.45 6.29
C CYS A 19 -5.64 9.20 5.36
N PHE A 20 -6.92 9.21 5.69
CA PHE A 20 -7.97 9.81 4.87
C PHE A 20 -8.54 11.06 5.55
N SER A 21 -8.84 12.10 4.75
CA SER A 21 -9.72 13.18 5.20
C SER A 21 -11.18 12.73 5.09
N HIS A 22 -12.09 13.48 5.71
CA HIS A 22 -13.50 13.09 5.89
C HIS A 22 -14.21 12.63 4.60
N ASN A 23 -13.86 13.23 3.45
CA ASN A 23 -14.49 12.94 2.15
C ASN A 23 -13.49 12.39 1.11
N ALA A 24 -12.38 11.81 1.55
CA ALA A 24 -11.39 11.27 0.63
C ALA A 24 -11.89 9.97 -0.04
N VAL A 25 -11.63 9.86 -1.35
CA VAL A 25 -11.81 8.62 -2.12
C VAL A 25 -10.45 8.16 -2.63
N LEU A 26 -10.14 6.87 -2.47
CA LEU A 26 -8.91 6.26 -2.96
C LEU A 26 -9.21 5.21 -4.02
N LEU A 27 -8.59 5.37 -5.18
CA LEU A 27 -8.51 4.33 -6.21
C LEU A 27 -7.16 3.61 -6.09
N CYS A 28 -7.18 2.29 -6.01
CA CYS A 28 -5.99 1.45 -6.00
C CYS A 28 -6.04 0.50 -7.20
N MET A 29 -4.96 0.48 -7.99
CA MET A 29 -4.74 -0.51 -9.04
C MET A 29 -3.64 -1.47 -8.59
N ALA A 30 -3.93 -2.77 -8.62
CA ALA A 30 -2.98 -3.81 -8.26
C ALA A 30 -2.53 -4.56 -9.52
N SER A 31 -1.26 -4.97 -9.56
CA SER A 31 -0.71 -5.77 -10.66
C SER A 31 -1.09 -7.26 -10.58
N LEU A 32 -1.57 -7.72 -9.43
CA LEU A 32 -1.93 -9.11 -9.15
C LEU A 32 -3.37 -9.20 -8.64
N VAL A 33 -3.96 -10.38 -8.80
CA VAL A 33 -5.21 -10.75 -8.15
C VAL A 33 -4.97 -10.84 -6.64
N TYR A 34 -5.99 -10.57 -5.84
CA TYR A 34 -5.91 -10.68 -4.40
C TYR A 34 -5.53 -12.12 -3.95
N ASP A 35 -4.46 -12.22 -3.17
CA ASP A 35 -4.11 -13.38 -2.35
C ASP A 35 -3.78 -12.89 -0.93
N GLU A 36 -4.44 -13.46 0.08
CA GLU A 36 -4.20 -13.12 1.48
C GLU A 36 -2.77 -13.43 1.92
N LYS A 37 -2.14 -14.45 1.32
CA LYS A 37 -0.80 -14.92 1.69
C LYS A 37 0.31 -13.93 1.28
N ASP A 38 0.02 -13.02 0.36
CA ASP A 38 0.98 -12.01 -0.12
C ASP A 38 1.13 -10.83 0.87
N TYR A 39 0.26 -10.73 1.88
CA TYR A 39 0.26 -9.63 2.83
C TYR A 39 1.13 -9.91 4.06
N ILE A 40 2.03 -8.98 4.36
CA ILE A 40 2.78 -8.93 5.62
C ILE A 40 2.07 -7.93 6.52
N ARG A 41 1.36 -8.44 7.54
CA ARG A 41 0.49 -7.63 8.42
C ARG A 41 1.15 -7.22 9.74
N ASN A 42 2.28 -7.83 10.09
CA ASN A 42 3.07 -7.49 11.27
C ASN A 42 4.29 -6.66 10.86
N TYR A 43 4.50 -5.53 11.56
CA TYR A 43 5.59 -4.63 11.25
C TYR A 43 6.97 -5.16 11.65
N GLU A 44 7.05 -5.98 12.70
CA GLU A 44 8.29 -6.65 13.08
C GLU A 44 8.70 -7.69 12.04
N ASP A 45 7.74 -8.47 11.52
CA ASP A 45 7.98 -9.41 10.43
C ASP A 45 8.47 -8.68 9.17
N PHE A 46 7.85 -7.53 8.86
CA PHE A 46 8.30 -6.68 7.76
C PHE A 46 9.73 -6.16 7.95
N LYS A 47 10.09 -5.69 9.14
CA LYS A 47 11.46 -5.23 9.44
C LYS A 47 12.50 -6.34 9.40
N ALA A 48 12.10 -7.59 9.69
CA ALA A 48 12.97 -8.75 9.64
C ALA A 48 13.26 -9.22 8.21
N LEU A 49 12.49 -8.77 7.21
CA LEU A 49 12.80 -9.04 5.80
C LEU A 49 14.14 -8.41 5.44
N LYS A 50 15.08 -9.24 5.01
CA LYS A 50 16.31 -8.75 4.39
C LYS A 50 16.01 -8.32 2.96
N LYS A 51 16.58 -7.18 2.56
CA LYS A 51 16.62 -6.76 1.16
C LYS A 51 17.39 -7.77 0.31
#